data_AF-A0A183J3Y8-F1
#
_entry.id   AF-A0A183J3Y8-F1
#
_cell.length_a   1.000
_cell.length_b   1.000
_cell.length_c   1.000
_cell.angle_alpha   90.00
_cell.angle_beta   90.00
_cell.angle_gamma   90.00
#
_symmetry.space_group_name_H-M   'P 1'
#
loop_
_entity.id
_entity.type
_entity.pdbx_description
1 polymer ?
#
loop_
_entity_poly.entity_id
_entity_poly.type
_entity_poly.pdbx_seq_one_letter_code
_entity_poly.pdbx_strand_id
1 'polypeptide(L)'
;MSIAGILIEELKKLCIEKACKQPMQSQDELLCRMILNQFRFLENIVDGFAFSTSLLGIVPVAPGWVQQEIFAFLPELLSDDRYEGVALLLRDIMQENEHLITPVLRSLNNMTFSEELTLQVKEIVFKSLNSSAPEAIPMKLKFLLQCRSPSEAVEVVERLREELKLYPPSFSDRKFAESEKQDMSVLEIFKVIDSAIKYRQYIGDAVCKVLDRVKNGVQPIEFEVLSFFYANFRDGTN
;
A
#
# COMPACT_ATOMS: atom_id res chain seq x y z
N MET A 1 26.08 25.25 0.45
CA MET A 1 24.78 24.64 0.08
C MET A 1 25.06 23.55 -0.94
N SER A 2 24.58 22.34 -0.71
CA SER A 2 24.67 21.24 -1.69
C SER A 2 23.76 21.54 -2.88
N ILE A 3 24.14 21.10 -4.08
CA ILE A 3 23.34 21.22 -5.31
C ILE A 3 21.95 20.59 -5.10
N ALA A 4 21.90 19.45 -4.41
CA ALA A 4 20.67 18.76 -4.04
C ALA A 4 19.74 19.64 -3.17
N GLY A 5 20.30 20.40 -2.23
CA GLY A 5 19.53 21.32 -1.39
C GLY A 5 18.95 22.49 -2.17
N ILE A 6 19.68 23.03 -3.15
CA ILE A 6 19.18 24.10 -4.03
C ILE A 6 18.02 23.59 -4.88
N LEU A 7 18.14 22.38 -5.44
CA LEU A 7 17.08 21.76 -6.25
C LEU A 7 15.83 21.45 -5.44
N ILE A 8 15.96 21.00 -4.18
CA ILE A 8 14.84 20.79 -3.25
C ILE A 8 14.13 22.11 -2.94
N GLU A 9 14.88 23.17 -2.60
CA GLU A 9 14.29 24.48 -2.31
C GLU A 9 13.57 25.06 -3.53
N GLU A 10 14.12 24.88 -4.73
CA GLU A 10 13.46 25.32 -5.96
C GLU A 10 12.20 24.51 -6.25
N LEU A 11 12.24 23.18 -6.08
CA LEU A 11 11.06 22.31 -6.18
C LEU A 11 9.97 22.75 -5.19
N LYS A 12 10.35 23.08 -3.96
CA LYS A 12 9.43 23.57 -2.93
C LYS A 12 8.78 24.89 -3.32
N LYS A 13 9.54 25.85 -3.85
CA LYS A 13 8.97 27.13 -4.35
C LYS A 13 7.96 26.89 -5.47
N LEU A 14 8.29 26.04 -6.45
CA LEU A 14 7.40 25.70 -7.56
C LEU A 14 6.10 25.05 -7.07
N CYS A 15 6.17 24.21 -6.03
CA CYS A 15 4.99 23.61 -5.40
C CYS A 15 4.14 24.66 -4.66
N ILE A 16 4.76 25.54 -3.87
CA ILE A 16 4.07 26.58 -3.10
C ILE A 16 3.39 27.61 -4.00
N GLU A 17 4.07 28.07 -5.06
CA GLU A 17 3.54 29.08 -5.98
C GLU A 17 2.22 28.63 -6.65
N LYS A 18 2.04 27.31 -6.82
CA LYS A 18 0.85 26.71 -7.44
C LYS A 18 -0.24 26.30 -6.47
N ALA A 19 0.05 26.04 -5.19
CA ALA A 19 -0.99 25.92 -4.17
C ALA A 19 -1.90 27.18 -4.13
N CYS A 20 -1.37 28.34 -4.52
CA CYS A 20 -2.11 29.61 -4.58
C CYS A 20 -2.76 29.96 -5.94
N LYS A 21 -2.38 29.34 -7.07
CA LYS A 21 -2.76 29.82 -8.42
C LYS A 21 -2.92 28.71 -9.48
N GLN A 22 -4.09 28.06 -9.53
CA GLN A 22 -4.61 27.31 -10.70
C GLN A 22 -3.76 26.10 -11.21
N PRO A 23 -4.30 25.20 -12.08
CA PRO A 23 -3.58 24.01 -12.53
C PRO A 23 -2.26 24.36 -13.24
N MET A 24 -1.22 23.55 -13.00
CA MET A 24 0.13 23.71 -13.53
C MET A 24 0.14 24.03 -15.03
N GLN A 25 0.92 25.04 -15.40
CA GLN A 25 1.30 25.23 -16.80
C GLN A 25 2.27 24.11 -17.19
N SER A 26 2.21 23.65 -18.43
CA SER A 26 2.99 22.51 -18.94
C SER A 26 4.50 22.66 -18.74
N GLN A 27 5.03 23.88 -18.73
CA GLN A 27 6.46 24.15 -18.55
C GLN A 27 6.93 23.93 -17.10
N ASP A 28 6.12 24.31 -16.11
CA ASP A 28 6.46 24.12 -14.69
C ASP A 28 6.42 22.63 -14.31
N GLU A 29 5.49 21.88 -14.90
CA GLU A 29 5.45 20.41 -14.76
C GLU A 29 6.70 19.74 -15.31
N LEU A 30 7.13 20.17 -16.50
CA LEU A 30 8.36 19.68 -17.11
C LEU A 30 9.56 20.00 -16.23
N LEU A 31 9.62 21.19 -15.64
CA LEU A 31 10.71 21.58 -14.74
C LEU A 31 10.73 20.72 -13.46
N CYS A 32 9.58 20.52 -12.81
CA CYS A 32 9.47 19.64 -11.65
C CYS A 32 9.89 18.21 -11.99
N ARG A 33 9.45 17.66 -13.13
CA ARG A 33 9.87 16.32 -13.61
C ARG A 33 11.36 16.25 -13.89
N MET A 34 11.94 17.30 -14.48
CA MET A 34 13.39 17.36 -14.73
C MET A 34 14.18 17.35 -13.43
N ILE A 35 13.75 18.12 -12.42
CA ILE A 35 14.35 18.15 -11.09
C ILE A 35 14.25 16.78 -10.42
N LEU A 36 13.06 16.17 -10.38
CA LEU A 36 12.84 14.85 -9.77
C LEU A 36 13.68 13.76 -10.48
N ASN A 37 13.80 13.83 -11.80
CA ASN A 37 14.66 12.91 -12.56
C ASN A 37 16.15 13.07 -12.24
N GLN A 38 16.63 14.22 -11.76
CA GLN A 38 18.01 14.35 -11.31
C GLN A 38 18.28 13.57 -10.02
N PHE A 39 17.24 13.22 -9.26
CA PHE A 39 17.39 12.49 -8.00
C PHE A 39 17.36 10.96 -8.19
N ARG A 40 16.97 10.47 -9.36
CA ARG A 40 16.91 9.04 -9.65
C ARG A 40 18.31 8.48 -9.88
N PHE A 41 18.58 7.30 -9.32
CA PHE A 41 19.85 6.56 -9.49
C PHE A 41 21.12 7.35 -9.14
N LEU A 42 21.06 8.22 -8.12
CA LEU A 42 22.24 8.91 -7.62
C LEU A 42 23.25 7.90 -7.05
N GLU A 43 24.37 7.70 -7.75
CA GLU A 43 25.39 6.71 -7.37
C GLU A 43 26.07 7.01 -6.02
N ASN A 44 26.11 8.28 -5.61
CA ASN A 44 26.79 8.72 -4.37
C ASN A 44 25.95 9.74 -3.61
N ILE A 45 25.23 9.28 -2.60
CA ILE A 45 24.45 10.13 -1.69
C ILE A 45 25.22 10.28 -0.37
N VAL A 46 25.63 11.50 -0.04
CA VAL A 46 26.43 11.79 1.16
C VAL A 46 25.62 11.59 2.45
N ASP A 47 24.33 11.96 2.45
CA ASP A 47 23.40 11.68 3.54
C ASP A 47 21.98 11.46 2.99
N GLY A 48 21.64 10.20 2.72
CA GLY A 48 20.33 9.82 2.18
C GLY A 48 19.18 10.13 3.11
N PHE A 49 19.39 10.05 4.43
CA PHE A 49 18.34 10.30 5.41
C PHE A 49 17.98 11.78 5.50
N ALA A 50 18.97 12.68 5.56
CA ALA A 50 18.71 14.12 5.54
C ALA A 50 18.05 14.56 4.23
N PHE A 51 18.44 13.94 3.12
CA PHE A 51 17.86 14.19 1.80
C PHE A 51 16.39 13.72 1.73
N SER A 52 16.10 12.48 2.15
CA SER A 52 14.73 11.95 2.22
C SER A 52 13.84 12.75 3.17
N THR A 53 14.36 13.17 4.32
CA THR A 53 13.61 14.00 5.28
C THR A 53 13.26 15.36 4.66
N SER A 54 14.18 15.96 3.93
CA SER A 54 13.96 17.24 3.24
C SER A 54 12.92 17.12 2.13
N LEU A 55 12.93 16.02 1.38
CA LEU A 55 11.93 15.70 0.36
C LEU A 55 10.54 15.43 0.96
N LEU A 56 10.48 14.67 2.06
CA LEU A 56 9.24 14.45 2.81
C LEU A 56 8.65 15.76 3.34
N GLY A 57 9.48 16.74 3.68
CA GLY A 57 9.04 18.09 4.05
C GLY A 57 8.33 18.86 2.92
N ILE A 58 8.46 18.43 1.66
CA ILE A 58 7.76 19.03 0.51
C ILE A 58 6.38 18.39 0.30
N VAL A 59 6.16 17.16 0.75
CA VAL A 59 4.90 16.40 0.56
C VAL A 59 3.65 17.21 0.93
N PRO A 60 3.58 17.96 2.06
CA PRO A 60 2.38 18.70 2.43
C PRO A 60 1.98 19.83 1.46
N VAL A 61 2.95 20.37 0.72
CA VAL A 61 2.74 21.48 -0.23
C VAL A 61 2.76 21.02 -1.69
N ALA A 62 3.08 19.75 -1.94
CA ALA A 62 3.23 19.19 -3.27
C ALA A 62 1.88 18.79 -3.89
N PRO A 63 1.73 18.91 -5.23
CA PRO A 63 0.60 18.31 -5.92
C PRO A 63 0.69 16.78 -5.91
N GLY A 64 -0.45 16.10 -6.01
CA GLY A 64 -0.55 14.64 -5.83
C GLY A 64 0.42 13.82 -6.69
N TRP A 65 0.67 14.20 -7.94
CA TRP A 65 1.61 13.49 -8.81
C TRP A 65 3.08 13.63 -8.36
N VAL A 66 3.47 14.79 -7.80
CA VAL A 66 4.81 14.99 -7.20
C VAL A 66 4.94 14.15 -5.94
N GLN A 67 3.89 14.07 -5.12
CA GLN A 67 3.90 13.22 -3.93
C GLN A 67 4.14 11.75 -4.32
N GLN A 68 3.45 11.23 -5.35
CA GLN A 68 3.67 9.86 -5.85
C GLN A 68 5.13 9.63 -6.27
N GLU A 69 5.69 10.58 -7.02
CA GLU A 69 7.07 10.51 -7.51
C GLU A 69 8.05 10.52 -6.34
N ILE A 70 7.85 11.42 -5.35
CA ILE A 70 8.66 11.47 -4.13
C ILE A 70 8.68 10.11 -3.45
N PHE A 71 7.51 9.52 -3.20
CA PHE A 71 7.45 8.21 -2.53
C PHE A 71 8.11 7.11 -3.36
N ALA A 72 7.93 7.11 -4.69
CA ALA A 72 8.43 6.07 -5.57
C ALA A 72 9.96 5.92 -5.56
N PHE A 73 10.72 7.01 -5.47
CA PHE A 73 12.19 6.94 -5.44
C PHE A 73 12.77 6.90 -4.02
N LEU A 74 11.98 7.09 -2.95
CA LEU A 74 12.51 7.00 -1.57
C LEU A 74 13.29 5.71 -1.30
N PRO A 75 12.84 4.51 -1.75
CA PRO A 75 13.62 3.29 -1.58
C PRO A 75 14.98 3.34 -2.29
N GLU A 76 15.10 4.07 -3.39
CA GLU A 76 16.33 4.19 -4.18
C GLU A 76 17.36 5.13 -3.54
N LEU A 77 16.92 6.08 -2.71
CA LEU A 77 17.79 7.10 -2.08
C LEU A 77 18.42 6.66 -0.77
N LEU A 78 17.92 5.56 -0.19
CA LEU A 78 18.26 5.12 1.14
C LEU A 78 19.11 3.86 1.06
N SER A 79 20.08 3.78 1.96
CA SER A 79 20.76 2.52 2.26
C SER A 79 19.95 1.76 3.32
N ASP A 80 20.05 0.43 3.33
CA ASP A 80 19.20 -0.44 4.15
C ASP A 80 19.22 -0.11 5.66
N ASP A 81 20.32 0.48 6.14
CA ASP A 81 20.52 0.95 7.52
C ASP A 81 19.68 2.18 7.91
N ARG A 82 19.08 2.88 6.94
CA ARG A 82 18.32 4.13 7.16
C ARG A 82 16.82 3.98 6.87
N TYR A 83 16.35 2.81 6.42
CA TYR A 83 14.93 2.58 6.15
C TYR A 83 14.04 2.75 7.38
N GLU A 84 14.49 2.31 8.56
CA GLU A 84 13.74 2.44 9.83
C GLU A 84 13.32 3.90 10.11
N GLY A 85 14.26 4.83 10.04
CA GLY A 85 13.99 6.23 10.35
C GLY A 85 13.01 6.88 9.36
N VAL A 86 13.11 6.55 8.08
CA VAL A 86 12.19 7.09 7.06
C VAL A 86 10.83 6.40 7.14
N ALA A 87 10.78 5.11 7.46
CA ALA A 87 9.53 4.39 7.63
C ALA A 87 8.70 4.94 8.80
N LEU A 88 9.34 5.43 9.87
CA LEU A 88 8.66 6.15 10.96
C LEU A 88 8.00 7.45 10.46
N LEU A 89 8.72 8.24 9.66
CA LEU A 89 8.16 9.47 9.07
C LEU A 89 6.99 9.17 8.12
N LEU A 90 7.12 8.10 7.31
CA LEU A 90 6.06 7.65 6.41
C LEU A 90 4.83 7.16 7.17
N ARG A 91 5.01 6.44 8.28
CA ARG A 91 3.92 6.03 9.17
C ARG A 91 3.15 7.24 9.69
N ASP A 92 3.85 8.28 10.14
CA ASP A 92 3.21 9.48 10.67
C ASP A 92 2.41 10.21 9.59
N ILE A 93 2.95 10.30 8.37
CA ILE A 93 2.23 10.82 7.19
C ILE A 93 0.95 10.01 6.89
N MET A 94 1.00 8.68 7.01
CA MET A 94 -0.16 7.81 6.80
C MET A 94 -1.26 8.01 7.86
N GLN A 95 -0.89 8.33 9.10
CA GLN A 95 -1.86 8.60 10.17
C GLN A 95 -2.60 9.92 9.96
N GLU A 96 -1.90 10.93 9.44
CA GLU A 96 -2.48 12.25 9.20
C GLU A 96 -3.30 12.32 7.91
N ASN A 97 -2.94 11.52 6.89
CA ASN A 97 -3.47 11.66 5.53
C ASN A 97 -3.90 10.32 4.93
N GLU A 98 -5.20 10.01 5.03
CA GLU A 98 -5.74 8.75 4.52
C GLU A 98 -5.55 8.56 3.00
N HIS A 99 -5.62 9.64 2.24
CA HIS A 99 -5.42 9.65 0.78
C HIS A 99 -3.97 9.31 0.37
N LEU A 100 -3.00 9.45 1.27
CA LEU A 100 -1.59 9.12 1.03
C LEU A 100 -1.23 7.70 1.46
N ILE A 101 -2.14 6.95 2.08
CA ILE A 101 -1.88 5.58 2.54
C ILE A 101 -1.43 4.68 1.39
N THR A 102 -2.17 4.61 0.28
CA THR A 102 -1.82 3.72 -0.86
C THR A 102 -0.48 4.09 -1.50
N PRO A 103 -0.19 5.37 -1.82
CA PRO A 103 1.11 5.82 -2.32
C PRO A 103 2.30 5.49 -1.41
N VAL A 104 2.14 5.75 -0.12
CA VAL A 104 3.17 5.48 0.88
C VAL A 104 3.38 3.98 1.01
N LEU A 105 2.29 3.20 1.06
CA LEU A 105 2.33 1.74 1.17
C LEU A 105 3.05 1.09 -0.01
N ARG A 106 2.87 1.62 -1.23
CA ARG A 106 3.61 1.18 -2.42
C ARG A 106 5.12 1.26 -2.23
N SER A 107 5.57 2.29 -1.52
CA SER A 107 6.99 2.58 -1.30
C SER A 107 7.53 1.77 -0.12
N LEU A 108 6.74 1.65 0.95
CA LEU A 108 7.04 0.76 2.08
C LEU A 108 7.15 -0.70 1.64
N ASN A 109 6.36 -1.16 0.66
CA ASN A 109 6.45 -2.51 0.13
C ASN A 109 7.81 -2.83 -0.52
N ASN A 110 8.57 -1.81 -0.91
CA ASN A 110 9.92 -1.95 -1.48
C ASN A 110 11.02 -1.74 -0.43
N MET A 111 10.68 -1.40 0.81
CA MET A 111 11.61 -1.19 1.92
C MET A 111 11.54 -2.37 2.89
N THR A 112 12.64 -2.63 3.60
CA THR A 112 12.65 -3.59 4.70
C THR A 112 12.76 -2.84 6.03
N PHE A 113 11.91 -3.19 7.00
CA PHE A 113 11.87 -2.58 8.33
C PHE A 113 11.61 -3.62 9.43
N SER A 114 11.74 -3.22 10.69
CA SER A 114 11.54 -4.10 11.85
C SER A 114 10.11 -4.67 11.89
N GLU A 115 9.97 -5.77 12.63
CA GLU A 115 8.68 -6.41 12.88
C GLU A 115 7.73 -5.46 13.63
N GLU A 116 8.23 -4.71 14.60
CA GLU A 116 7.45 -3.73 15.37
C GLU A 116 6.86 -2.65 14.47
N LEU A 117 7.66 -2.05 13.59
CA LEU A 117 7.17 -1.04 12.66
C LEU A 117 6.19 -1.63 11.63
N THR A 118 6.42 -2.88 11.21
CA THR A 118 5.50 -3.60 10.34
C THR A 118 4.12 -3.72 10.97
N LEU A 119 4.06 -4.15 12.23
CA LEU A 119 2.79 -4.27 12.96
C LEU A 119 2.07 -2.93 13.06
N GLN A 120 2.77 -1.85 13.40
CA GLN A 120 2.17 -0.51 13.48
C GLN A 120 1.60 -0.03 12.13
N VAL A 121 2.31 -0.25 11.02
CA VAL A 121 1.80 0.08 9.69
C VAL A 121 0.61 -0.80 9.32
N LYS A 122 0.66 -2.10 9.64
CA LYS A 122 -0.49 -3.01 9.45
C LYS A 122 -1.73 -2.54 10.20
N GLU A 123 -1.59 -2.05 11.45
CA GLU A 123 -2.70 -1.44 12.21
C GLU A 123 -3.36 -0.27 11.48
N ILE A 124 -2.55 0.64 10.93
CA ILE A 124 -3.04 1.81 10.18
C ILE A 124 -3.77 1.34 8.92
N VAL A 125 -3.20 0.37 8.20
CA VAL A 125 -3.80 -0.20 7.00
C VAL A 125 -5.13 -0.87 7.33
N PHE A 126 -5.20 -1.69 8.40
CA PHE A 126 -6.44 -2.33 8.87
C PHE A 126 -7.54 -1.30 9.14
N LYS A 127 -7.24 -0.25 9.91
CA LYS A 127 -8.21 0.83 10.21
C LYS A 127 -8.71 1.52 8.95
N SER A 128 -7.86 1.65 7.94
CA SER A 128 -8.21 2.29 6.67
C SER A 128 -8.94 1.38 5.69
N LEU A 129 -9.02 0.07 5.90
CA LEU A 129 -9.62 -0.86 4.93
C LEU A 129 -11.10 -0.55 4.68
N ASN A 130 -11.84 -0.21 5.73
CA ASN A 130 -13.30 0.02 5.67
C ASN A 130 -13.69 1.29 4.93
N SER A 131 -12.82 2.30 4.94
CA SER A 131 -13.03 3.62 4.32
C SER A 131 -12.37 3.73 2.93
N SER A 132 -11.69 2.68 2.48
CA SER A 132 -10.94 2.69 1.21
C SER A 132 -11.81 2.44 -0.01
N ALA A 133 -11.43 3.08 -1.11
CA ALA A 133 -11.94 2.75 -2.44
C ALA A 133 -11.51 1.32 -2.85
N PRO A 134 -12.35 0.58 -3.61
CA PRO A 134 -12.10 -0.82 -3.95
C PRO A 134 -10.80 -1.04 -4.75
N GLU A 135 -10.33 -0.04 -5.50
CA GLU A 135 -9.09 -0.08 -6.28
C GLU A 135 -7.83 -0.06 -5.40
N ALA A 136 -7.93 0.49 -4.18
CA ALA A 136 -6.81 0.56 -3.24
C ALA A 136 -6.67 -0.72 -2.39
N ILE A 137 -7.72 -1.54 -2.32
CA ILE A 137 -7.79 -2.75 -1.47
C ILE A 137 -6.75 -3.80 -1.88
N PRO A 138 -6.54 -4.17 -3.16
CA PRO A 138 -5.56 -5.19 -3.55
C PRO A 138 -4.15 -4.87 -3.03
N MET A 139 -3.73 -3.61 -3.11
CA MET A 139 -2.42 -3.18 -2.65
C MET A 139 -2.29 -3.28 -1.12
N LYS A 140 -3.35 -2.88 -0.39
CA LYS A 140 -3.42 -3.01 1.07
C LYS A 140 -3.38 -4.48 1.52
N LEU A 141 -4.16 -5.34 0.86
CA LEU A 141 -4.16 -6.78 1.11
C LEU A 141 -2.81 -7.42 0.84
N LYS A 142 -2.14 -7.05 -0.26
CA LYS A 142 -0.80 -7.56 -0.59
C LYS A 142 0.19 -7.28 0.55
N PHE A 143 0.13 -6.08 1.14
CA PHE A 143 0.96 -5.73 2.29
C PHE A 143 0.57 -6.49 3.56
N LEU A 144 -0.73 -6.59 3.88
CA LEU A 144 -1.20 -7.30 5.06
C LEU A 144 -0.81 -8.79 5.03
N LEU A 145 -0.95 -9.43 3.87
CA LEU A 145 -0.63 -10.83 3.63
C LEU A 145 0.89 -11.13 3.60
N GLN A 146 1.76 -10.13 3.66
CA GLN A 146 3.19 -10.34 3.93
C GLN A 146 3.42 -10.68 5.41
N CYS A 147 3.08 -11.90 5.78
CA CYS A 147 3.28 -12.43 7.14
C CYS A 147 4.66 -13.07 7.24
N ARG A 148 5.44 -12.77 8.27
CA ARG A 148 6.77 -13.35 8.53
C ARG A 148 6.71 -14.67 9.28
N SER A 149 5.62 -14.92 10.01
CA SER A 149 5.39 -16.16 10.73
C SER A 149 4.02 -16.80 10.45
N PRO A 150 3.85 -18.11 10.67
CA PRO A 150 2.55 -18.78 10.59
C PRO A 150 1.56 -18.29 11.65
N SER A 151 2.03 -17.86 12.83
CA SER A 151 1.16 -17.32 13.89
C SER A 151 0.56 -15.98 13.47
N GLU A 152 1.41 -15.10 12.94
CA GLU A 152 1.00 -13.81 12.40
C GLU A 152 0.00 -13.98 11.24
N ALA A 153 0.19 -14.99 10.39
CA ALA A 153 -0.74 -15.28 9.30
C ALA A 153 -2.15 -15.62 9.81
N VAL A 154 -2.28 -16.37 10.90
CA VAL A 154 -3.59 -16.67 11.51
C VAL A 154 -4.24 -15.38 12.02
N GLU A 155 -3.52 -14.58 12.81
CA GLU A 155 -4.05 -13.34 13.38
C GLU A 155 -4.47 -12.33 12.30
N VAL A 156 -3.64 -12.15 11.27
CA VAL A 156 -3.94 -11.27 10.14
C VAL A 156 -5.18 -11.75 9.39
N VAL A 157 -5.33 -13.05 9.15
CA VAL A 157 -6.50 -13.62 8.46
C VAL A 157 -7.78 -13.50 9.29
N GLU A 158 -7.72 -13.74 10.60
CA GLU A 158 -8.87 -13.54 11.50
C GLU A 158 -9.34 -12.10 11.47
N ARG A 159 -8.39 -11.16 11.56
CA ARG A 159 -8.70 -9.74 11.55
C ARG A 159 -9.16 -9.24 10.18
N LEU A 160 -8.56 -9.72 9.10
CA LEU A 160 -9.04 -9.47 7.75
C LEU A 160 -10.49 -9.91 7.59
N ARG A 161 -10.87 -11.08 8.14
CA ARG A 161 -12.26 -11.53 8.13
C ARG A 161 -13.17 -10.59 8.90
N GLU A 162 -12.73 -10.04 10.03
CA GLU A 162 -13.53 -9.11 10.84
C GLU A 162 -13.74 -7.75 10.17
N GLU A 163 -12.68 -7.18 9.59
CA GLU A 163 -12.74 -5.88 8.89
C GLU A 163 -13.41 -6.01 7.52
N LEU A 164 -13.19 -7.12 6.79
CA LEU A 164 -13.86 -7.40 5.51
C LEU A 164 -15.33 -7.83 5.65
N LYS A 165 -15.93 -7.79 6.85
CA LYS A 165 -17.39 -7.96 7.06
C LYS A 165 -18.24 -6.95 6.26
N LEU A 166 -17.61 -6.01 5.55
CA LEU A 166 -18.24 -5.05 4.65
C LEU A 166 -18.64 -5.57 3.26
N TYR A 167 -18.55 -6.87 2.95
CA TYR A 167 -19.14 -7.40 1.71
C TYR A 167 -20.01 -8.66 1.88
N PRO A 168 -21.28 -8.52 2.33
CA PRO A 168 -22.36 -9.48 2.06
C PRO A 168 -23.07 -9.23 0.71
N PRO A 169 -23.98 -10.15 0.33
CA PRO A 169 -24.02 -10.83 -0.95
C PRO A 169 -24.25 -9.85 -2.11
N SER A 170 -23.25 -9.63 -2.94
CA SER A 170 -23.44 -8.92 -4.21
C SER A 170 -22.66 -9.55 -5.35
N PHE A 171 -21.87 -10.57 -5.04
CA PHE A 171 -21.30 -11.48 -6.02
C PHE A 171 -22.36 -12.27 -6.78
N SER A 172 -23.47 -12.59 -6.12
CA SER A 172 -24.54 -13.42 -6.67
C SER A 172 -25.76 -12.63 -7.18
N ASP A 173 -26.00 -11.37 -6.72
CA ASP A 173 -27.31 -10.71 -6.91
C ASP A 173 -27.33 -9.22 -7.32
N ARG A 174 -26.19 -8.60 -7.70
CA ARG A 174 -26.26 -7.27 -8.34
C ARG A 174 -26.28 -7.41 -9.85
N LYS A 175 -27.42 -7.02 -10.44
CA LYS A 175 -27.64 -6.96 -11.88
C LYS A 175 -26.42 -6.39 -12.61
N PHE A 176 -25.88 -7.22 -13.50
CA PHE A 176 -24.81 -7.04 -14.49
C PHE A 176 -25.04 -5.85 -15.45
N ALA A 177 -25.16 -4.63 -14.94
CA ALA A 177 -25.45 -3.46 -15.79
C ALA A 177 -24.40 -2.34 -15.72
N GLU A 178 -23.44 -2.38 -14.79
CA GLU A 178 -22.38 -1.34 -14.67
C GLU A 178 -20.95 -1.93 -14.50
N SER A 179 -20.77 -3.23 -14.73
CA SER A 179 -19.81 -4.08 -14.00
C SER A 179 -18.36 -4.18 -14.50
N GLU A 180 -17.91 -3.61 -15.62
CA GLU A 180 -16.53 -3.91 -16.09
C GLU A 180 -15.39 -3.45 -15.16
N LYS A 181 -15.51 -2.29 -14.50
CA LYS A 181 -14.45 -1.78 -13.59
C LYS A 181 -14.52 -2.39 -12.19
N GLN A 182 -15.73 -2.62 -11.68
CA GLN A 182 -15.92 -3.21 -10.36
C GLN A 182 -15.55 -4.70 -10.35
N ASP A 183 -15.85 -5.42 -11.44
CA ASP A 183 -15.42 -6.80 -11.61
C ASP A 183 -13.90 -6.91 -11.65
N MET A 184 -13.21 -5.93 -12.25
CA MET A 184 -11.75 -5.94 -12.34
C MET A 184 -11.07 -5.76 -10.98
N SER A 185 -11.50 -4.78 -10.18
CA SER A 185 -10.95 -4.55 -8.82
C SER A 185 -11.19 -5.76 -7.92
N VAL A 186 -12.37 -6.38 -8.05
CA VAL A 186 -12.74 -7.60 -7.33
C VAL A 186 -11.88 -8.79 -7.74
N LEU A 187 -11.69 -9.00 -9.04
CA LEU A 187 -10.79 -10.04 -9.57
C LEU A 187 -9.34 -9.80 -9.15
N GLU A 188 -8.88 -8.55 -9.03
CA GLU A 188 -7.56 -8.22 -8.51
C GLU A 188 -7.41 -8.57 -7.03
N ILE A 189 -8.44 -8.31 -6.21
CA ILE A 189 -8.47 -8.77 -4.81
C ILE A 189 -8.30 -10.29 -4.76
N PHE A 190 -9.07 -11.05 -5.55
CA PHE A 190 -8.95 -12.51 -5.57
C PHE A 190 -7.59 -12.98 -6.07
N LYS A 191 -7.03 -12.37 -7.12
CA LYS A 191 -5.69 -12.70 -7.61
C LYS A 191 -4.62 -12.47 -6.55
N VAL A 192 -4.72 -11.40 -5.77
CA VAL A 192 -3.78 -11.13 -4.67
C VAL A 192 -3.85 -12.24 -3.63
N ILE A 193 -5.05 -12.65 -3.21
CA ILE A 193 -5.19 -13.70 -2.21
C ILE A 193 -4.78 -15.07 -2.76
N ASP A 194 -5.19 -15.40 -3.98
CA ASP A 194 -4.79 -16.64 -4.67
C ASP A 194 -3.27 -16.74 -4.81
N SER A 195 -2.62 -15.64 -5.21
CA SER A 195 -1.16 -15.58 -5.24
C SER A 195 -0.55 -15.78 -3.85
N ALA A 196 -1.09 -15.13 -2.81
CA ALA A 196 -0.58 -15.27 -1.46
C ALA A 196 -0.65 -16.71 -0.94
N ILE A 197 -1.74 -17.42 -1.24
CA ILE A 197 -1.93 -18.83 -0.87
C ILE A 197 -1.00 -19.73 -1.67
N LYS A 198 -0.90 -19.53 -2.99
CA LYS A 198 -0.02 -20.32 -3.88
C LYS A 198 1.45 -20.20 -3.50
N TYR A 199 1.90 -18.98 -3.18
CA TYR A 199 3.30 -18.73 -2.85
C TYR A 199 3.66 -19.07 -1.40
N ARG A 200 2.68 -19.14 -0.47
CA ARG A 200 2.92 -19.36 0.97
C ARG A 200 1.90 -20.34 1.56
N GLN A 201 2.26 -21.62 1.62
CA GLN A 201 1.40 -22.70 2.13
C GLN A 201 0.85 -22.43 3.54
N TYR A 202 1.63 -21.80 4.42
CA TYR A 202 1.18 -21.48 5.78
C TYR A 202 0.05 -20.43 5.84
N ILE A 203 -0.13 -19.61 4.79
CA ILE A 203 -1.29 -18.70 4.68
C ILE A 203 -2.53 -19.52 4.36
N GLY A 204 -2.42 -20.53 3.49
CA GLY A 204 -3.49 -21.50 3.23
C GLY A 204 -3.89 -22.25 4.51
N ASP A 205 -2.91 -22.76 5.26
CA ASP A 205 -3.16 -23.42 6.55
C ASP A 205 -3.81 -22.49 7.58
N ALA A 206 -3.38 -21.22 7.62
CA ALA A 206 -3.98 -20.21 8.48
C ALA A 206 -5.45 -19.97 8.11
N VAL A 207 -5.75 -19.82 6.82
CA VAL A 207 -7.12 -19.70 6.31
C VAL A 207 -7.95 -20.92 6.71
N CYS A 208 -7.47 -22.15 6.48
CA CYS A 208 -8.16 -23.36 6.90
C CYS A 208 -8.41 -23.43 8.42
N LYS A 209 -7.42 -23.07 9.24
CA LYS A 209 -7.57 -23.05 10.71
C LYS A 209 -8.62 -22.04 11.17
N VAL A 210 -8.64 -20.86 10.57
CA VAL A 210 -9.64 -19.82 10.87
C VAL A 210 -11.03 -20.30 10.47
N LEU A 211 -11.16 -20.96 9.32
CA LEU A 211 -12.42 -21.51 8.85
C LEU A 211 -12.94 -22.66 9.72
N ASP A 212 -12.06 -23.52 10.22
CA ASP A 212 -12.43 -24.60 11.13
C ASP A 212 -12.95 -24.08 12.48
N ARG A 213 -12.43 -22.95 12.97
CA ARG A 213 -12.92 -22.28 14.19
C ARG A 213 -14.34 -21.71 14.03
N VAL A 214 -14.74 -21.42 12.80
CA VAL A 214 -15.99 -20.72 12.45
C VAL A 214 -17.16 -21.67 12.20
N LYS A 215 -16.90 -22.98 12.05
CA LYS A 215 -17.93 -24.03 11.90
C LYS A 215 -19.02 -24.01 13.00
N ASN A 216 -18.82 -23.31 14.12
CA ASN A 216 -19.80 -23.16 15.20
C ASN A 216 -20.77 -21.96 15.06
N GLY A 217 -20.82 -21.26 13.92
CA GLY A 217 -21.78 -20.16 13.70
C GLY A 217 -21.71 -19.52 12.31
N VAL A 218 -21.86 -20.32 11.26
CA VAL A 218 -21.57 -19.93 9.86
C VAL A 218 -22.54 -18.86 9.34
N GLN A 219 -22.01 -17.74 8.86
CA GLN A 219 -22.76 -16.82 7.99
C GLN A 219 -22.65 -17.24 6.51
N PRO A 220 -23.68 -17.05 5.66
CA PRO A 220 -23.72 -17.55 4.28
C PRO A 220 -22.54 -17.14 3.38
N ILE A 221 -21.95 -15.97 3.64
CA ILE A 221 -20.82 -15.39 2.89
C ILE A 221 -19.56 -16.25 3.05
N GLU A 222 -19.41 -16.88 4.21
CA GLU A 222 -18.26 -17.72 4.53
C GLU A 222 -18.25 -18.97 3.66
N PHE A 223 -19.42 -19.47 3.25
CA PHE A 223 -19.55 -20.64 2.38
C PHE A 223 -19.16 -20.36 0.92
N GLU A 224 -19.46 -19.17 0.39
CA GLU A 224 -19.03 -18.76 -0.97
C GLU A 224 -17.51 -18.53 -1.02
N VAL A 225 -16.98 -17.86 -0.01
CA VAL A 225 -15.53 -17.62 0.13
C VAL A 225 -14.79 -18.95 0.37
N LEU A 226 -15.35 -19.86 1.19
CA LEU A 226 -14.86 -21.22 1.39
C LEU A 226 -14.89 -22.06 0.11
N SER A 227 -16.01 -22.05 -0.61
CA SER A 227 -16.18 -22.76 -1.88
C SER A 227 -15.14 -22.30 -2.90
N PHE A 228 -14.90 -20.98 -2.99
CA PHE A 228 -13.90 -20.40 -3.88
C PHE A 228 -12.46 -20.71 -3.45
N PHE A 229 -12.13 -20.62 -2.16
CA PHE A 229 -10.81 -20.99 -1.66
C PHE A 229 -10.53 -22.49 -1.84
N TYR A 230 -11.52 -23.34 -1.59
CA TYR A 230 -11.39 -24.79 -1.74
C TYR A 230 -11.29 -25.22 -3.20
N ALA A 231 -12.02 -24.56 -4.11
CA ALA A 231 -11.92 -24.80 -5.55
C ALA A 231 -10.51 -24.43 -6.11
N ASN A 232 -9.99 -23.26 -5.75
CA ASN A 232 -8.69 -22.80 -6.25
C ASN A 232 -7.48 -23.51 -5.59
N PHE A 233 -7.59 -23.88 -4.30
CA PHE A 233 -6.54 -24.66 -3.62
C PHE A 233 -6.40 -26.07 -4.23
N ARG A 234 -7.52 -26.65 -4.66
CA ARG A 234 -7.52 -27.94 -5.37
C ARG A 234 -6.94 -27.84 -6.78
N ASP A 235 -7.20 -26.76 -7.51
CA ASP A 235 -6.66 -26.56 -8.86
C ASP A 235 -5.14 -26.22 -8.87
N GLY A 236 -4.57 -25.80 -7.75
CA GLY A 236 -3.12 -25.56 -7.59
C GLY A 236 -2.28 -26.79 -7.19
N THR A 237 -2.89 -27.97 -7.07
CA THR A 237 -2.23 -29.23 -6.65
C THR A 237 -2.21 -30.29 -7.76
N ASN A 238 -1.90 -29.89 -8.99
CA ASN A 238 -1.50 -30.79 -10.08
C ASN A 238 -0.18 -30.35 -10.70
#